data_AF-A0A1H9YGJ9-F1
#
_entry.id   AF-A0A1H9YGJ9-F1
#
_cell.length_a   1.000
_cell.length_b   1.000
_cell.length_c   1.000
_cell.angle_alpha   90.00
_cell.angle_beta   90.00
_cell.angle_gamma   90.00
#
_symmetry.space_group_name_H-M   'P 1'
#
loop_
_entity.id
_entity.type
_entity.pdbx_description
1 polymer ?
#
loop_
_entity_poly.entity_id
_entity_poly.type
_entity_poly.pdbx_seq_one_letter_code
_entity_poly.pdbx_strand_id
1 'polypeptide(L)'
;MNAKSLIAATLIGSLALGSSSLVLAGPGNGNGNGGQSVDAPTSAVVDPDLTEIEISDLRYMREEEKLARDVYLTLDEQWGKQTQVFARIALSEEDHTTTVDYLLDKFGVEDPVVNDTIGVFTNQELQALYDELVAKGKTSFINALYVGALIEEKDMRDILAAIDQTDERPIIIAYSNLLDGSKSHLRAFVRVIEAQGLTYEAQLLDPEEVRLILEDNSAVEE
;
A
#
# COMPACT_ATOMS: atom_id res chain seq x y z
N MET A 1 6.75 -7.37 -39.24
CA MET A 1 6.48 -6.03 -38.69
C MET A 1 5.41 -6.20 -37.64
N ASN A 2 5.79 -6.45 -36.39
CA ASN A 2 4.83 -6.62 -35.29
C ASN A 2 5.12 -5.50 -34.29
N ALA A 3 4.17 -4.58 -34.18
CA ALA A 3 4.24 -3.42 -33.31
C ALA A 3 4.15 -3.89 -31.84
N LYS A 4 5.17 -3.56 -31.04
CA LYS A 4 5.10 -3.63 -29.59
C LYS A 4 4.25 -2.45 -29.12
N SER A 5 3.15 -2.73 -28.42
CA SER A 5 2.36 -1.71 -27.75
C SER A 5 3.15 -1.23 -26.54
N LEU A 6 3.65 0.00 -26.58
CA LEU A 6 4.22 0.68 -25.43
C LEU A 6 3.06 1.14 -24.55
N ILE A 7 2.91 0.54 -23.37
CA ILE A 7 2.02 1.06 -22.33
C ILE A 7 2.73 2.29 -21.76
N ALA A 8 2.11 3.44 -21.97
CA ALA A 8 2.60 4.72 -21.48
C ALA A 8 2.43 4.78 -19.95
N ALA A 9 3.55 4.80 -19.24
CA ALA A 9 3.57 5.21 -17.83
C ALA A 9 3.14 6.67 -17.76
N THR A 10 1.96 6.92 -17.19
CA THR A 10 1.45 8.27 -17.02
C THR A 10 1.86 8.74 -15.63
N LEU A 11 2.93 9.52 -15.56
CA LEU A 11 3.29 10.32 -14.40
C LEU A 11 2.34 11.53 -14.36
N ILE A 12 1.51 11.69 -13.33
CA ILE A 12 0.79 12.94 -13.08
C ILE A 12 0.89 13.29 -11.60
N GLY A 13 1.79 14.23 -11.30
CA GLY A 13 1.89 14.87 -10.01
C GLY A 13 0.64 15.69 -9.69
N SER A 14 0.15 15.54 -8.47
CA SER A 14 -1.02 16.21 -7.91
C SER A 14 -0.74 17.71 -7.74
N LEU A 15 -1.43 18.55 -8.52
CA LEU A 15 -1.44 19.99 -8.34
C LEU A 15 -2.54 20.36 -7.33
N ALA A 16 -2.17 20.60 -6.06
CA ALA A 16 -3.08 21.11 -5.05
C ALA A 16 -3.29 22.63 -5.23
N LEU A 17 -4.48 23.03 -5.69
CA LEU A 17 -4.95 24.41 -5.67
C LEU A 17 -5.57 24.71 -4.29
N GLY A 18 -4.78 25.28 -3.38
CA GLY A 18 -5.27 25.81 -2.12
C GLY A 18 -6.02 27.12 -2.31
N SER A 19 -7.34 27.14 -2.10
CA SER A 19 -8.13 28.38 -2.00
C SER A 19 -8.19 28.86 -0.56
N SER A 20 -7.50 29.97 -0.26
CA SER A 20 -7.55 30.64 1.04
C SER A 20 -8.93 31.23 1.31
N SER A 21 -9.52 30.89 2.46
CA SER A 21 -10.67 31.61 3.03
C SER A 21 -10.19 32.53 4.15
N LEU A 22 -10.30 33.83 3.93
CA LEU A 22 -10.11 34.87 4.94
C LEU A 22 -11.30 34.88 5.91
N VAL A 23 -11.07 34.61 7.20
CA VAL A 23 -12.06 34.84 8.27
C VAL A 23 -11.72 36.17 8.95
N LEU A 24 -12.64 37.14 8.83
CA LEU A 24 -12.56 38.45 9.47
C LEU A 24 -13.19 38.37 10.87
N ALA A 25 -12.37 38.38 11.93
CA ALA A 25 -12.84 38.44 13.32
C ALA A 25 -13.03 39.90 13.78
N GLY A 26 -14.25 40.23 14.24
CA GLY A 26 -14.55 41.52 14.88
C GLY A 26 -14.31 41.50 16.39
N PRO A 27 -14.13 42.67 17.06
CA PRO A 27 -13.80 42.72 18.48
C PRO A 27 -15.06 42.67 19.37
N GLY A 28 -15.14 41.66 20.23
CA GLY A 28 -16.14 41.53 21.29
C GLY A 28 -15.50 41.69 22.68
N ASN A 29 -15.90 42.76 23.39
CA ASN A 29 -15.48 43.12 24.74
C ASN A 29 -16.39 42.45 25.79
N GLY A 30 -15.84 41.65 26.71
CA GLY A 30 -16.61 41.00 27.78
C GLY A 30 -15.75 40.48 28.93
N ASN A 31 -15.87 41.12 30.08
CA ASN A 31 -15.18 40.87 31.35
C ASN A 31 -15.98 39.88 32.21
N GLY A 32 -15.35 38.82 32.74
CA GLY A 32 -16.03 37.88 33.65
C GLY A 32 -15.11 36.77 34.20
N ASN A 33 -14.78 36.88 35.49
CA ASN A 33 -13.94 35.99 36.29
C ASN A 33 -14.79 34.87 36.93
N GLY A 34 -14.29 33.63 36.99
CA GLY A 34 -14.90 32.55 37.79
C GLY A 34 -14.53 31.14 37.33
N GLY A 35 -13.65 30.46 38.07
CA GLY A 35 -13.06 29.18 37.72
C GLY A 35 -14.02 27.99 37.72
N GLN A 36 -13.80 27.11 36.74
CA GLN A 36 -14.24 25.73 36.72
C GLN A 36 -13.24 24.96 35.84
N SER A 37 -12.32 24.23 36.46
CA SER A 37 -11.45 23.26 35.78
C SER A 37 -12.31 22.06 35.39
N VAL A 38 -12.92 22.15 34.22
CA VAL A 38 -13.46 21.01 33.50
C VAL A 38 -12.30 20.35 32.76
N ASP A 39 -12.08 19.06 33.02
CA ASP A 39 -11.18 18.22 32.23
C ASP A 39 -11.57 18.34 30.77
N ALA A 40 -10.77 19.09 30.01
CA ALA A 40 -10.86 19.11 28.56
C ALA A 40 -10.40 17.74 28.06
N PRO A 41 -11.07 17.13 27.07
CA PRO A 41 -10.49 16.00 26.39
C PRO A 41 -9.15 16.48 25.84
N THR A 42 -8.08 15.78 26.21
CA THR A 42 -6.76 15.94 25.62
C THR A 42 -6.95 15.90 24.12
N SER A 43 -6.94 17.08 23.48
CA SER A 43 -6.74 17.20 22.04
C SER A 43 -5.54 16.32 21.74
N ALA A 44 -5.75 15.30 20.91
CA ALA A 44 -4.69 14.49 20.37
C ALA A 44 -3.57 15.45 19.97
N VAL A 45 -2.41 15.27 20.58
CA VAL A 45 -1.23 16.05 20.26
C VAL A 45 -0.91 15.66 18.83
N VAL A 46 -1.37 16.47 17.89
CA VAL A 46 -0.96 16.37 16.49
C VAL A 46 0.54 16.61 16.53
N ASP A 47 1.33 15.58 16.25
CA ASP A 47 2.74 15.77 16.00
C ASP A 47 2.86 16.63 14.73
N PRO A 48 3.37 17.87 14.80
CA PRO A 48 3.35 18.78 13.66
C PRO A 48 4.34 18.42 12.53
N ASP A 49 4.95 17.24 12.56
CA ASP A 49 6.20 16.98 11.84
C ASP A 49 6.09 16.14 10.54
N LEU A 50 4.90 15.65 10.14
CA LEU A 50 4.75 15.06 8.80
C LEU A 50 4.54 16.11 7.70
N THR A 51 5.23 15.93 6.59
CA THR A 51 4.95 16.62 5.33
C THR A 51 3.66 16.11 4.68
N GLU A 52 3.09 16.91 3.78
CA GLU A 52 1.92 16.50 2.98
C GLU A 52 2.20 15.25 2.12
N ILE A 53 3.47 15.07 1.70
CA ILE A 53 3.87 13.89 0.93
C ILE A 53 3.84 12.65 1.82
N GLU A 54 4.41 12.71 3.03
CA GLU A 54 4.38 11.59 3.97
C GLU A 54 2.96 11.21 4.38
N ILE A 55 2.09 12.20 4.59
CA ILE A 55 0.66 11.95 4.88
C ILE A 55 -0.01 11.25 3.69
N SER A 56 0.25 11.73 2.47
CA SER A 56 -0.29 11.12 1.25
C SER A 56 0.19 9.69 1.08
N ASP A 57 1.48 9.45 1.28
CA ASP A 57 2.11 8.15 1.11
C ASP A 57 1.63 7.16 2.18
N LEU A 58 1.50 7.55 3.45
CA LEU A 58 0.93 6.68 4.50
C LEU A 58 -0.50 6.24 4.17
N ARG A 59 -1.33 7.17 3.69
CA ARG A 59 -2.71 6.85 3.29
C ARG A 59 -2.75 5.94 2.08
N TYR A 60 -1.87 6.19 1.11
CA TYR A 60 -1.80 5.38 -0.10
C TYR A 60 -1.30 3.96 0.22
N MET A 61 -0.21 3.81 0.98
CA MET A 61 0.31 2.52 1.44
C MET A 61 -0.72 1.73 2.24
N ARG A 62 -1.49 2.40 3.11
CA ARG A 62 -2.57 1.76 3.88
C ARG A 62 -3.58 1.04 2.96
N GLU A 63 -4.03 1.70 1.90
CA GLU A 63 -4.96 1.12 0.94
C GLU A 63 -4.29 0.18 -0.08
N GLU A 64 -3.00 0.35 -0.38
CA GLU A 64 -2.25 -0.53 -1.28
C GLU A 64 -2.01 -1.91 -0.65
N GLU A 65 -1.56 -1.98 0.60
CA GLU A 65 -1.43 -3.25 1.34
C GLU A 65 -2.81 -3.94 1.49
N LYS A 66 -3.88 -3.16 1.73
CA LYS A 66 -5.26 -3.67 1.71
C LYS A 66 -5.65 -4.22 0.34
N LEU A 67 -5.21 -3.58 -0.75
CA LEU A 67 -5.45 -4.06 -2.11
C LEU A 67 -4.80 -5.42 -2.34
N ALA A 68 -3.53 -5.58 -1.94
CA ALA A 68 -2.83 -6.86 -2.02
C ALA A 68 -3.61 -7.95 -1.27
N ARG A 69 -3.95 -7.69 0.00
CA ARG A 69 -4.76 -8.58 0.85
C ARG A 69 -6.07 -8.97 0.16
N ASP A 70 -6.85 -8.00 -0.27
CA ASP A 70 -8.19 -8.21 -0.80
C ASP A 70 -8.16 -8.95 -2.14
N VAL A 71 -7.18 -8.67 -3.01
CA VAL A 71 -6.97 -9.42 -4.25
C VAL A 71 -6.63 -10.87 -3.92
N TYR A 72 -5.75 -11.11 -2.95
CA TYR A 72 -5.33 -12.47 -2.57
C TYR A 72 -6.45 -13.28 -1.94
N LEU A 73 -7.23 -12.70 -1.03
CA LEU A 73 -8.43 -13.35 -0.50
C LEU A 73 -9.41 -13.72 -1.62
N THR A 74 -9.65 -12.80 -2.56
CA THR A 74 -10.57 -13.01 -3.68
C THR A 74 -10.07 -14.12 -4.63
N LEU A 75 -8.77 -14.17 -4.90
CA LEU A 75 -8.17 -15.18 -5.77
C LEU A 75 -8.00 -16.54 -5.07
N ASP A 76 -7.84 -16.56 -3.74
CA ASP A 76 -7.84 -17.80 -2.95
C ASP A 76 -9.20 -18.50 -2.98
N GLU A 77 -10.31 -17.75 -2.91
CA GLU A 77 -11.66 -18.32 -3.06
C GLU A 77 -11.82 -19.10 -4.38
N GLN A 78 -11.21 -18.58 -5.46
CA GLN A 78 -11.29 -19.17 -6.78
C GLN A 78 -10.25 -20.29 -7.00
N TRP A 79 -9.01 -20.09 -6.54
CA TRP A 79 -7.85 -20.89 -6.93
C TRP A 79 -7.13 -21.58 -5.76
N GLY A 80 -7.52 -21.32 -4.51
CA GLY A 80 -6.85 -21.80 -3.28
C GLY A 80 -6.77 -23.32 -3.14
N LYS A 81 -7.62 -24.06 -3.87
CA LYS A 81 -7.52 -25.53 -3.97
C LYS A 81 -6.30 -26.01 -4.76
N GLN A 82 -5.71 -25.17 -5.60
CA GLN A 82 -4.53 -25.48 -6.42
C GLN A 82 -3.23 -25.07 -5.74
N THR A 83 -3.26 -24.07 -4.85
CA THR A 83 -2.10 -23.57 -4.12
C THR A 83 -2.55 -22.80 -2.89
N GLN A 84 -1.75 -22.81 -1.83
CA GLN A 84 -2.00 -22.01 -0.62
C GLN A 84 -1.31 -20.65 -0.66
N VAL A 85 -0.64 -20.28 -1.75
CA VAL A 85 0.16 -19.06 -1.82
C VAL A 85 -0.67 -17.81 -1.56
N PHE A 86 -1.89 -17.74 -2.11
CA PHE A 86 -2.80 -16.60 -1.91
C PHE A 86 -3.22 -16.46 -0.44
N ALA A 87 -3.79 -17.51 0.17
CA ALA A 87 -4.18 -17.46 1.58
C ALA A 87 -3.01 -17.13 2.53
N ARG A 88 -1.81 -17.66 2.27
CA ARG A 88 -0.64 -17.40 3.12
C ARG A 88 -0.14 -15.97 3.02
N ILE A 89 -0.08 -15.43 1.81
CA ILE A 89 0.39 -14.06 1.60
C ILE A 89 -0.67 -13.06 2.08
N ALA A 90 -1.97 -13.33 1.87
CA ALA A 90 -3.05 -12.49 2.42
C ALA A 90 -2.97 -12.30 3.95
N LEU A 91 -2.49 -13.30 4.69
CA LEU A 91 -2.24 -13.16 6.14
C LEU A 91 -1.08 -12.19 6.43
N SER A 92 -0.03 -12.21 5.60
CA SER A 92 1.07 -11.24 5.70
C SER A 92 0.61 -9.82 5.36
N GLU A 93 -0.25 -9.67 4.34
CA GLU A 93 -0.77 -8.35 3.98
C GLU A 93 -1.70 -7.76 5.04
N GLU A 94 -2.38 -8.61 5.81
CA GLU A 94 -3.12 -8.16 7.00
C GLU A 94 -2.17 -7.54 8.03
N ASP A 95 -1.01 -8.15 8.27
CA ASP A 95 0.01 -7.63 9.17
C ASP A 95 0.64 -6.33 8.62
N HIS A 96 0.88 -6.25 7.31
CA HIS A 96 1.38 -5.04 6.66
C HIS A 96 0.40 -3.89 6.77
N THR A 97 -0.87 -4.08 6.38
CA THR A 97 -1.86 -3.00 6.44
C THR A 97 -2.12 -2.57 7.88
N THR A 98 -2.08 -3.50 8.86
CA THR A 98 -2.15 -3.19 10.30
C THR A 98 -0.94 -2.38 10.77
N THR A 99 0.25 -2.64 10.23
CA THR A 99 1.45 -1.85 10.52
C THR A 99 1.29 -0.41 10.06
N VAL A 100 0.71 -0.18 8.88
CA VAL A 100 0.45 1.17 8.36
C VAL A 100 -0.66 1.87 9.16
N ASP A 101 -1.73 1.15 9.55
CA ASP A 101 -2.78 1.67 10.46
C ASP A 101 -2.19 2.20 11.77
N TYR A 102 -1.28 1.44 12.38
CA TYR A 102 -0.57 1.90 13.57
C TYR A 102 0.23 3.19 13.33
N LEU A 103 0.85 3.36 12.14
CA LEU A 103 1.54 4.61 11.81
C LEU A 103 0.57 5.77 11.62
N LEU A 104 -0.58 5.54 10.98
CA LEU A 104 -1.63 6.54 10.83
C LEU A 104 -2.11 7.05 12.19
N ASP A 105 -2.44 6.16 13.13
CA ASP A 105 -2.82 6.52 14.50
C ASP A 105 -1.69 7.27 15.22
N LYS A 106 -0.45 6.76 15.12
CA LYS A 106 0.72 7.35 15.75
C LYS A 106 0.96 8.81 15.34
N PHE A 107 0.79 9.12 14.06
CA PHE A 107 1.01 10.48 13.53
C PHE A 107 -0.28 11.31 13.45
N GLY A 108 -1.41 10.79 13.92
CA GLY A 108 -2.70 11.50 13.89
C GLY A 108 -3.25 11.73 12.48
N VAL A 109 -2.91 10.85 11.54
CA VAL A 109 -3.42 10.86 10.16
C VAL A 109 -4.72 10.07 10.10
N GLU A 110 -5.76 10.65 9.51
CA GLU A 110 -7.04 9.95 9.32
C GLU A 110 -6.89 8.75 8.38
N ASP A 111 -7.35 7.56 8.85
CA ASP A 111 -7.33 6.30 8.10
C ASP A 111 -8.30 6.35 6.90
N PRO A 112 -7.82 6.15 5.66
CA PRO A 112 -8.68 6.09 4.48
C PRO A 112 -9.57 4.84 4.44
N VAL A 113 -9.24 3.78 5.19
CA VAL A 113 -10.01 2.52 5.26
C VAL A 113 -11.16 2.67 6.25
N VAL A 114 -12.19 3.40 5.85
CA VAL A 114 -13.42 3.57 6.66
C VAL A 114 -14.40 2.39 6.54
N ASN A 115 -14.16 1.50 5.57
CA ASN A 115 -14.95 0.29 5.32
C ASN A 115 -14.02 -0.86 4.89
N ASP A 116 -13.82 -1.81 5.78
CA ASP A 116 -12.92 -2.94 5.56
C ASP A 116 -13.56 -4.11 4.78
N THR A 117 -14.63 -3.85 4.03
CA THR A 117 -15.17 -4.85 3.10
C THR A 117 -14.17 -5.12 1.98
N ILE A 118 -13.99 -6.40 1.64
CA ILE A 118 -13.13 -6.82 0.51
C ILE A 118 -13.52 -6.08 -0.76
N GLY A 119 -12.52 -5.45 -1.40
CA GLY A 119 -12.71 -4.78 -2.69
C GLY A 119 -13.32 -3.38 -2.61
N VAL A 120 -13.42 -2.79 -1.41
CA VAL A 120 -13.88 -1.40 -1.21
C VAL A 120 -12.69 -0.51 -0.87
N PHE A 121 -12.49 0.55 -1.66
CA PHE A 121 -11.42 1.53 -1.48
C PHE A 121 -11.95 2.96 -1.57
N THR A 122 -11.38 3.85 -0.76
CA THR A 122 -11.61 5.30 -0.80
C THR A 122 -10.87 5.89 -2.00
N ASN A 123 -9.60 5.52 -2.20
CA ASN A 123 -8.83 5.90 -3.37
C ASN A 123 -9.39 5.22 -4.63
N GLN A 124 -9.85 6.05 -5.58
CA GLN A 124 -10.49 5.58 -6.82
C GLN A 124 -9.51 4.90 -7.79
N GLU A 125 -8.22 5.22 -7.72
CA GLU A 125 -7.19 4.56 -8.52
C GLU A 125 -6.96 3.13 -8.03
N LEU A 126 -6.89 2.94 -6.71
CA LEU A 126 -6.79 1.61 -6.10
C LEU A 126 -8.06 0.80 -6.28
N GLN A 127 -9.25 1.43 -6.22
CA GLN A 127 -10.50 0.76 -6.56
C GLN A 127 -10.48 0.19 -7.99
N ALA A 128 -10.07 1.01 -8.97
CA ALA A 128 -9.99 0.59 -10.36
C ALA A 128 -8.93 -0.51 -10.55
N LEU A 129 -7.80 -0.40 -9.86
CA LEU A 129 -6.73 -1.40 -9.90
C LEU A 129 -7.20 -2.75 -9.33
N TYR A 130 -7.91 -2.75 -8.20
CA TYR A 130 -8.49 -3.97 -7.62
C TYR A 130 -9.42 -4.67 -8.64
N ASP A 131 -10.34 -3.90 -9.25
CA ASP A 131 -11.29 -4.42 -10.24
C ASP A 131 -10.57 -5.05 -11.44
N GLU A 132 -9.52 -4.37 -11.95
CA GLU A 132 -8.70 -4.86 -13.06
C GLU A 132 -7.96 -6.17 -12.70
N LEU A 133 -7.27 -6.18 -11.56
CA LEU A 133 -6.45 -7.31 -11.13
C LEU A 133 -7.29 -8.54 -10.82
N VAL A 134 -8.44 -8.37 -10.15
CA VAL A 134 -9.37 -9.47 -9.90
C VAL A 134 -9.95 -10.01 -11.20
N ALA A 135 -10.35 -9.13 -12.14
CA ALA A 135 -10.85 -9.55 -13.44
C ALA A 135 -9.79 -10.35 -14.21
N LYS A 136 -8.54 -9.87 -14.24
CA LYS A 136 -7.41 -10.56 -14.87
C LYS A 136 -7.11 -11.89 -14.18
N GLY A 137 -7.02 -11.93 -12.86
CA GLY A 137 -6.69 -13.12 -12.08
C GLY A 137 -7.77 -14.21 -12.15
N LYS A 138 -9.04 -13.86 -12.33
CA LYS A 138 -10.13 -14.83 -12.52
C LYS A 138 -10.14 -15.52 -13.88
N THR A 139 -9.39 -15.01 -14.87
CA THR A 139 -9.38 -15.62 -16.21
C THR A 139 -8.70 -16.99 -16.25
N SER A 140 -7.65 -17.20 -15.47
CA SER A 140 -6.97 -18.49 -15.35
C SER A 140 -6.09 -18.54 -14.09
N PHE A 141 -5.79 -19.75 -13.62
CA PHE A 141 -4.87 -19.93 -12.50
C PHE A 141 -3.49 -19.28 -12.75
N ILE A 142 -2.95 -19.42 -13.95
CA ILE A 142 -1.67 -18.79 -14.31
C ILE A 142 -1.78 -17.26 -14.21
N ASN A 143 -2.84 -16.66 -14.77
CA ASN A 143 -3.02 -15.22 -14.68
C ASN A 143 -3.19 -14.74 -13.23
N ALA A 144 -3.79 -15.54 -12.35
CA ALA A 144 -3.87 -15.23 -10.92
C ALA A 144 -2.47 -15.14 -10.27
N LEU A 145 -1.57 -16.07 -10.59
CA LEU A 145 -0.20 -16.06 -10.07
C LEU A 145 0.60 -14.86 -10.60
N TYR A 146 0.46 -14.52 -11.88
CA TYR A 146 1.07 -13.33 -12.46
C TYR A 146 0.46 -12.03 -11.92
N VAL A 147 -0.82 -12.01 -11.55
CA VAL A 147 -1.42 -10.89 -10.80
C VAL A 147 -0.75 -10.73 -9.44
N GLY A 148 -0.55 -11.82 -8.70
CA GLY A 148 0.19 -11.79 -7.43
C GLY A 148 1.58 -11.21 -7.60
N ALA A 149 2.40 -11.77 -8.49
CA ALA A 149 3.74 -11.27 -8.74
C ALA A 149 3.79 -9.80 -9.23
N LEU A 150 2.77 -9.34 -9.97
CA LEU A 150 2.68 -7.95 -10.41
C LEU A 150 2.41 -6.99 -9.24
N ILE A 151 1.55 -7.38 -8.30
CA ILE A 151 1.28 -6.58 -7.10
C ILE A 151 2.58 -6.40 -6.32
N GLU A 152 3.33 -7.48 -6.09
CA GLU A 152 4.59 -7.38 -5.33
C GLU A 152 5.64 -6.50 -6.01
N GLU A 153 5.76 -6.55 -7.34
CA GLU A 153 6.63 -5.63 -8.06
C GLU A 153 6.20 -4.17 -7.96
N LYS A 154 4.88 -3.92 -7.91
CA LYS A 154 4.32 -2.59 -7.74
C LYS A 154 4.56 -2.06 -6.33
N ASP A 155 4.27 -2.86 -5.32
CA ASP A 155 4.46 -2.50 -3.91
C ASP A 155 5.92 -2.15 -3.64
N MET A 156 6.87 -2.99 -4.08
CA MET A 156 8.30 -2.69 -3.92
C MET A 156 8.70 -1.34 -4.53
N ARG A 157 8.18 -1.02 -5.72
CA ARG A 157 8.48 0.26 -6.40
C ARG A 157 7.93 1.44 -5.60
N ASP A 158 6.69 1.33 -5.14
CA ASP A 158 5.99 2.44 -4.50
C ASP A 158 6.47 2.63 -3.05
N ILE A 159 6.81 1.55 -2.35
CA ILE A 159 7.50 1.58 -1.03
C ILE A 159 8.86 2.25 -1.14
N LEU A 160 9.70 1.90 -2.12
CA LEU A 160 11.01 2.54 -2.31
C LEU A 160 10.86 4.03 -2.61
N ALA A 161 9.88 4.40 -3.44
CA ALA A 161 9.58 5.80 -3.71
C ALA A 161 9.17 6.56 -2.44
N ALA A 162 8.34 5.96 -1.58
CA ALA A 162 7.91 6.57 -0.33
C ALA A 162 9.05 6.69 0.70
N ILE A 163 9.94 5.68 0.79
CA ILE A 163 11.16 5.76 1.61
C ILE A 163 12.05 6.95 1.19
N ASP A 164 12.18 7.20 -0.11
CA ASP A 164 12.98 8.32 -0.63
C ASP A 164 12.39 9.72 -0.34
N GLN A 165 11.12 9.80 0.11
CA GLN A 165 10.43 11.06 0.42
C GLN A 165 10.33 11.37 1.92
N THR A 166 10.85 10.52 2.79
CA THR A 166 10.70 10.67 4.25
C THR A 166 12.05 10.61 4.96
N ASP A 167 12.21 11.40 6.02
CA ASP A 167 13.28 11.23 7.01
C ASP A 167 12.76 10.69 8.35
N GLU A 168 11.46 10.38 8.43
CA GLU A 168 10.82 9.84 9.61
C GLU A 168 11.20 8.39 9.84
N ARG A 169 12.11 8.19 10.79
CA ARG A 169 12.65 6.87 11.13
C ARG A 169 11.58 5.80 11.39
N PRO A 170 10.46 6.08 12.08
CA PRO A 170 9.41 5.07 12.27
C PRO A 170 8.79 4.59 10.94
N ILE A 171 8.59 5.50 9.98
CA ILE A 171 8.04 5.20 8.65
C ILE A 171 9.05 4.36 7.87
N ILE A 172 10.32 4.79 7.82
CA ILE A 172 11.40 4.08 7.12
C ILE A 172 11.52 2.63 7.60
N ILE A 173 11.45 2.39 8.91
CA ILE A 173 11.54 1.04 9.49
C ILE A 173 10.35 0.18 9.04
N ALA A 174 9.12 0.70 9.10
CA ALA A 174 7.95 -0.04 8.68
C ALA A 174 8.00 -0.37 7.19
N TYR A 175 8.26 0.63 6.34
CA TYR A 175 8.36 0.46 4.89
C TYR A 175 9.50 -0.49 4.49
N SER A 176 10.62 -0.49 5.20
CA SER A 176 11.69 -1.46 4.95
C SER A 176 11.24 -2.90 5.25
N ASN A 177 10.41 -3.10 6.28
CA ASN A 177 9.86 -4.43 6.59
C ASN A 177 8.82 -4.87 5.54
N LEU A 178 7.94 -3.95 5.10
CA LEU A 178 6.99 -4.20 4.01
C LEU A 178 7.76 -4.60 2.74
N LEU A 179 8.81 -3.85 2.38
CA LEU A 179 9.67 -4.12 1.23
C LEU A 179 10.28 -5.54 1.27
N ASP A 180 10.74 -6.00 2.45
CA ASP A 180 11.26 -7.36 2.61
C ASP A 180 10.17 -8.43 2.56
N GLY A 181 8.95 -8.09 3.01
CA GLY A 181 7.73 -8.85 2.80
C GLY A 181 7.44 -9.05 1.32
N SER A 182 7.29 -7.97 0.54
CA SER A 182 6.97 -8.01 -0.89
C SER A 182 8.02 -8.79 -1.71
N LYS A 183 9.32 -8.66 -1.38
CA LYS A 183 10.37 -9.52 -1.98
C LYS A 183 10.12 -11.00 -1.73
N SER A 184 9.71 -11.36 -0.51
CA SER A 184 9.43 -12.74 -0.11
C SER A 184 8.17 -13.28 -0.76
N HIS A 185 7.14 -12.46 -0.89
CA HIS A 185 5.91 -12.77 -1.60
C HIS A 185 6.14 -12.95 -3.10
N LEU A 186 6.94 -12.08 -3.74
CA LEU A 186 7.34 -12.23 -5.13
C LEU A 186 8.02 -13.58 -5.36
N ARG A 187 9.01 -13.92 -4.53
CA ARG A 187 9.66 -15.25 -4.58
C ARG A 187 8.65 -16.38 -4.41
N ALA A 188 7.66 -16.24 -3.53
CA ALA A 188 6.63 -17.26 -3.33
C ALA A 188 5.73 -17.45 -4.56
N PHE A 189 5.25 -16.37 -5.17
CA PHE A 189 4.48 -16.45 -6.42
C PHE A 189 5.31 -17.03 -7.56
N VAL A 190 6.56 -16.57 -7.75
CA VAL A 190 7.46 -17.07 -8.79
C VAL A 190 7.73 -18.56 -8.62
N ARG A 191 7.97 -19.05 -7.40
CA ARG A 191 8.13 -20.50 -7.14
C ARG A 191 6.91 -21.31 -7.59
N VAL A 192 5.69 -20.79 -7.40
CA VAL A 192 4.47 -21.48 -7.84
C VAL A 192 4.33 -21.42 -9.36
N ILE A 193 4.67 -20.29 -10.00
CA ILE A 193 4.69 -20.12 -11.46
C ILE A 193 5.67 -21.12 -12.09
N GLU A 194 6.88 -21.22 -11.56
CA GLU A 194 7.92 -22.13 -12.06
C GLU A 194 7.56 -23.59 -11.84
N ALA A 195 6.85 -23.92 -10.76
CA ALA A 195 6.29 -25.25 -10.54
C ALA A 195 5.24 -25.64 -11.60
N GLN A 196 4.67 -24.68 -12.35
CA GLN A 196 3.83 -24.95 -13.52
C GLN A 196 4.65 -25.19 -14.81
N GLY A 197 5.99 -25.18 -14.73
CA GLY A 197 6.89 -25.32 -15.88
C GLY A 197 7.06 -24.04 -16.69
N LEU A 198 6.74 -22.88 -16.12
CA LEU A 198 6.93 -21.56 -16.73
C LEU A 198 8.21 -20.91 -16.21
N THR A 199 8.67 -19.86 -16.89
CA THR A 199 9.73 -18.97 -16.41
C THR A 199 9.10 -17.61 -16.14
N TYR A 200 9.37 -17.05 -14.97
CA TYR A 200 8.89 -15.71 -14.65
C TYR A 200 9.77 -14.65 -15.32
N GLU A 201 9.12 -13.62 -15.87
CA GLU A 201 9.78 -12.42 -16.38
C GLU A 201 9.19 -11.22 -15.64
N ALA A 202 10.05 -10.26 -15.28
CA ALA A 202 9.64 -9.03 -14.63
C ALA A 202 8.52 -8.34 -15.42
N GLN A 203 7.47 -7.91 -14.73
CA GLN A 203 6.31 -7.27 -15.35
C GLN A 203 6.37 -5.75 -15.27
N LEU A 204 7.05 -5.21 -14.26
CA LEU A 204 7.10 -3.79 -13.95
C LEU A 204 8.52 -3.30 -13.59
N LEU A 205 9.22 -4.00 -12.71
CA LEU A 205 10.57 -3.66 -12.28
C LEU A 205 11.61 -4.00 -13.36
N ASP A 206 12.84 -3.51 -13.17
CA ASP A 206 13.93 -3.87 -14.07
C ASP A 206 14.20 -5.40 -14.01
N PRO A 207 14.39 -6.08 -15.15
CA PRO A 207 14.62 -7.53 -15.14
C PRO A 207 15.83 -7.98 -14.32
N GLU A 208 16.89 -7.16 -14.25
CA GLU A 208 18.07 -7.46 -13.44
C GLU A 208 17.77 -7.31 -11.96
N GLU A 209 16.98 -6.31 -11.58
CA GLU A 209 16.52 -6.12 -10.21
C GLU A 209 15.69 -7.31 -9.73
N VAL A 210 14.69 -7.73 -10.52
CA VAL A 210 13.89 -8.93 -10.19
C VAL A 210 14.77 -10.17 -10.12
N ARG A 211 15.71 -10.35 -11.04
CA ARG A 211 16.66 -11.47 -11.00
C ARG A 211 17.44 -11.50 -9.68
N LEU A 212 17.96 -10.35 -9.23
CA LEU A 212 18.68 -10.25 -7.97
C LEU A 212 17.78 -10.56 -6.76
N ILE A 213 16.53 -10.09 -6.74
CA ILE A 213 15.56 -10.39 -5.69
C ILE A 213 15.26 -11.90 -5.60
N LEU A 214 15.15 -12.57 -6.75
CA LEU A 214 14.85 -14.01 -6.84
C LEU A 214 16.05 -14.88 -6.46
N GLU A 215 17.27 -14.41 -6.71
CA GLU A 215 18.52 -15.11 -6.36
C GLU A 215 18.98 -14.87 -4.92
N ASP A 216 18.47 -13.82 -4.28
CA ASP A 216 18.83 -13.50 -2.90
C ASP A 216 18.29 -14.56 -1.94
N ASN A 217 19.20 -15.43 -1.51
CA ASN A 217 18.98 -16.49 -0.53
C ASN A 217 19.23 -15.99 0.90
N SER A 218 18.98 -14.72 1.20
CA SER A 218 18.88 -14.20 2.55
C SER A 218 17.64 -14.78 3.26
N ALA A 219 17.62 -16.12 3.39
CA ALA A 219 16.86 -16.80 4.41
C ALA A 219 17.39 -16.27 5.74
N VAL A 220 16.57 -15.49 6.43
CA VAL A 220 16.64 -15.48 7.88
C VAL A 220 16.37 -16.93 8.28
N GLU A 221 17.42 -17.63 8.69
CA GLU A 221 17.28 -18.92 9.36
C GLU A 221 16.38 -18.67 10.59
N GLU A 222 15.14 -19.17 10.54
CA GLU A 222 14.28 -19.31 11.73
C GLU A 222 14.80 -20.39 12.69
#